data_AF-A0A6J4TIU3-F1
#
_entry.id   AF-A0A6J4TIU3-F1
#
_cell.length_a   1.000
_cell.length_b   1.000
_cell.length_c   1.000
_cell.angle_alpha   90.00
_cell.angle_beta   90.00
_cell.angle_gamma   90.00
#
_symmetry.space_group_name_H-M   'P 1'
#
loop_
_entity.id
_entity.type
_entity.pdbx_description
1 polymer ?
#
loop_
_entity_poly.entity_id
_entity_poly.type
_entity_poly.pdbx_seq_one_letter_code
_entity_poly.pdbx_strand_id
1 'polypeptide(L)'
;MTTIDRFAEEKSAYTVRGAGSAPDLETGCAAIRNVLKTLPARPGVYRMQDASGDVLVNIENITGSGHNDILRGDSAANVINGANGQDVLLGGNGADTLTGGAGNDRFVFESAASANGDKVSDFALGDKLDFRSIDPSASTTGDQAFTWLDTGGFTGSAGQLREYNSNGVHYVAGDMNGDKVADFTIQVLGKSDLNSADFLF
;
A
#
# COMPACT_ATOMS: atom_id res chain seq x y z
N MET A 1 -8.85 44.82 -11.82
CA MET A 1 -8.39 44.26 -13.11
C MET A 1 -6.88 44.12 -13.01
N THR A 2 -6.25 42.95 -13.00
CA THR A 2 -6.66 41.66 -13.59
C THR A 2 -5.84 40.54 -12.93
N THR A 3 -6.56 39.60 -12.32
CA THR A 3 -6.31 38.15 -12.21
C THR A 3 -5.02 37.63 -11.55
N ILE A 4 -5.19 37.28 -10.27
CA ILE A 4 -4.57 36.13 -9.58
C ILE A 4 -5.11 34.87 -10.25
N ASP A 5 -4.28 34.05 -10.91
CA ASP A 5 -4.66 32.65 -11.13
C ASP A 5 -3.50 31.72 -11.58
N ARG A 6 -3.54 30.50 -11.02
CA ARG A 6 -2.93 29.23 -11.48
C ARG A 6 -1.43 28.91 -11.32
N PHE A 7 -0.96 28.79 -10.07
CA PHE A 7 0.21 27.92 -9.78
C PHE A 7 -0.03 26.94 -8.63
N ALA A 8 -1.28 26.54 -8.40
CA ALA A 8 -1.66 25.75 -7.23
C ALA A 8 -1.86 24.24 -7.47
N GLU A 9 -1.63 23.65 -8.66
CA GLU A 9 -2.28 22.34 -8.93
C GLU A 9 -1.51 21.22 -9.65
N GLU A 10 -0.18 21.23 -9.79
CA GLU A 10 0.53 20.10 -10.43
C GLU A 10 1.61 19.44 -9.56
N LYS A 11 1.25 19.12 -8.31
CA LYS A 11 2.11 18.32 -7.41
C LYS A 11 1.80 16.82 -7.38
N SER A 12 1.02 16.31 -8.32
CA SER A 12 0.59 14.91 -8.31
C SER A 12 0.80 14.25 -9.67
N ALA A 13 1.50 13.12 -9.66
CA ALA A 13 1.73 12.15 -10.73
C ALA A 13 2.93 12.40 -11.69
N TYR A 14 3.95 11.54 -11.56
CA TYR A 14 4.96 11.30 -12.59
C TYR A 14 4.71 9.91 -13.20
N THR A 15 4.46 9.83 -14.52
CA THR A 15 4.25 8.57 -15.25
C THR A 15 5.52 8.14 -15.96
N VAL A 16 6.09 6.99 -15.59
CA VAL A 16 7.22 6.35 -16.30
C VAL A 16 6.69 5.59 -17.52
N ARG A 17 7.11 5.94 -18.73
CA ARG A 17 6.87 5.13 -19.94
C ARG A 17 8.14 4.37 -20.31
N GLY A 18 8.07 3.05 -20.45
CA GLY A 18 9.02 2.24 -21.23
C GLY A 18 8.24 1.43 -22.28
N ALA A 19 8.80 0.86 -23.34
CA ALA A 19 10.06 1.03 -24.04
C ALA A 19 9.78 0.52 -25.47
N GLY A 20 10.12 1.28 -26.50
CA GLY A 20 10.03 0.88 -27.91
C GLY A 20 11.40 1.03 -28.56
N SER A 21 11.87 -0.02 -29.21
CA SER A 21 13.19 -0.23 -29.80
C SER A 21 13.76 0.94 -30.63
N ALA A 22 14.77 1.64 -30.11
CA ALA A 22 15.88 2.30 -30.84
C ALA A 22 16.92 2.86 -29.84
N PRO A 23 18.21 3.02 -30.21
CA PRO A 23 19.28 3.34 -29.27
C PRO A 23 19.43 4.86 -29.08
N ASP A 24 18.72 5.44 -28.11
CA ASP A 24 19.03 6.79 -27.62
C ASP A 24 18.69 6.98 -26.13
N LEU A 25 19.64 6.59 -25.28
CA LEU A 25 19.66 6.90 -23.84
C LEU A 25 19.83 8.42 -23.52
N GLU A 26 19.38 9.34 -24.38
CA GLU A 26 19.53 10.78 -24.14
C GLU A 26 18.27 11.64 -24.26
N THR A 27 17.18 11.19 -24.90
CA THR A 27 16.02 12.09 -25.11
C THR A 27 15.08 12.21 -23.90
N GLY A 28 15.07 11.21 -23.00
CA GLY A 28 14.25 11.25 -21.76
C GLY A 28 14.87 12.05 -20.61
N CYS A 29 16.20 12.24 -20.60
CA CYS A 29 16.91 12.93 -19.51
C CYS A 29 16.92 14.47 -19.66
N ALA A 30 16.42 15.00 -20.79
CA ALA A 30 16.39 16.44 -21.04
C ALA A 30 15.20 17.17 -20.40
N ALA A 31 14.05 16.50 -20.19
CA ALA A 31 12.85 17.14 -19.65
C ALA A 31 12.94 17.44 -18.13
N ILE A 32 13.78 16.70 -17.40
CA ILE A 32 13.95 16.86 -15.95
C ILE A 32 15.00 17.95 -15.61
N ARG A 33 15.74 18.48 -16.60
CA ARG A 33 16.75 19.53 -16.36
C ARG A 33 16.19 20.90 -16.01
N ASN A 34 14.91 21.19 -16.26
CA ASN A 34 14.33 22.51 -15.99
C ASN A 34 13.56 22.61 -14.67
N VAL A 35 13.15 21.49 -14.06
CA VAL A 35 12.42 21.50 -12.78
C VAL A 35 13.39 21.62 -11.59
N LEU A 36 14.61 21.10 -11.71
CA LEU A 36 15.57 21.04 -10.59
C LEU A 36 16.48 22.28 -10.45
N LYS A 37 16.37 23.28 -11.32
CA LYS A 37 17.23 24.49 -11.26
C LYS A 37 16.65 25.66 -10.46
N THR A 38 15.41 25.58 -9.97
CA THR A 38 14.72 26.72 -9.33
C THR A 38 14.37 26.52 -7.86
N LEU A 39 14.67 25.35 -7.27
CA LEU A 39 14.39 25.10 -5.85
C LEU A 39 15.60 25.49 -4.98
N PRO A 40 15.48 26.48 -4.08
CA PRO A 40 16.56 26.84 -3.16
C PRO A 40 16.83 25.70 -2.17
N ALA A 41 18.12 25.50 -1.88
CA ALA A 41 18.67 24.39 -1.11
C ALA A 41 17.93 24.13 0.22
N ARG A 42 17.29 22.95 0.32
CA ARG A 42 16.86 22.31 1.57
C ARG A 42 17.47 20.89 1.59
N PRO A 43 17.81 20.34 2.77
CA PRO A 43 18.59 19.11 2.84
C PRO A 43 17.73 17.93 2.36
N GLY A 44 18.14 17.35 1.23
CA GLY A 44 17.54 16.16 0.63
C GLY A 44 18.32 15.83 -0.63
N VAL A 45 19.19 14.83 -0.57
CA VAL A 45 19.97 14.38 -1.72
C VAL A 45 19.04 13.53 -2.59
N TYR A 46 18.59 14.08 -3.72
CA TYR A 46 17.98 13.31 -4.80
C TYR A 46 19.07 12.93 -5.81
N ARG A 47 19.24 11.63 -6.07
CA ARG A 47 20.06 11.12 -7.17
C ARG A 47 19.26 10.07 -7.92
N MET A 48 19.01 10.34 -9.20
CA MET A 48 18.45 9.40 -10.16
C MET A 48 19.62 8.69 -10.84
N GLN A 49 19.67 7.36 -10.80
CA GLN A 49 20.63 6.60 -11.58
C GLN A 49 20.16 5.16 -11.80
N ASP A 50 19.60 4.94 -12.99
CA ASP A 50 19.33 3.65 -13.63
C ASP A 50 18.50 2.61 -12.82
N ALA A 51 18.06 1.54 -13.50
CA ALA A 51 17.19 0.51 -12.95
C ALA A 51 17.85 -0.38 -11.87
N SER A 52 18.88 0.10 -11.17
CA SER A 52 19.67 -0.64 -10.18
C SER A 52 19.44 -0.21 -8.72
N GLY A 53 18.25 0.31 -8.41
CA GLY A 53 17.83 0.54 -7.02
C GLY A 53 17.96 2.00 -6.58
N ASP A 54 17.07 2.83 -7.12
CA ASP A 54 16.78 4.13 -6.53
C ASP A 54 16.09 3.93 -5.16
N VAL A 55 16.62 4.57 -4.11
CA VAL A 55 15.96 4.64 -2.79
C VAL A 55 15.25 5.99 -2.70
N LEU A 56 13.95 5.98 -2.99
CA LEU A 56 13.09 7.14 -2.76
C LEU A 56 12.66 7.14 -1.29
N VAL A 57 12.87 8.26 -0.60
CA VAL A 57 12.49 8.44 0.81
C VAL A 57 11.49 9.59 0.93
N ASN A 58 10.48 9.45 1.78
CA ASN A 58 9.41 10.44 1.98
C ASN A 58 8.58 10.67 0.71
N ILE A 59 8.07 9.59 0.12
CA ILE A 59 7.15 9.65 -1.01
C ILE A 59 5.77 9.26 -0.53
N GLU A 60 4.91 10.25 -0.31
CA GLU A 60 3.55 10.00 0.16
C GLU A 60 2.62 9.48 -0.95
N ASN A 61 3.02 9.53 -2.23
CA ASN A 61 2.23 9.04 -3.36
C ASN A 61 3.07 8.17 -4.29
N ILE A 62 2.80 6.87 -4.32
CA ILE A 62 3.52 5.89 -5.14
C ILE A 62 2.58 5.38 -6.22
N THR A 63 3.02 5.37 -7.47
CA THR A 63 2.28 4.76 -8.58
C THR A 63 3.21 3.81 -9.32
N GLY A 64 2.78 2.57 -9.43
CA GLY A 64 3.42 1.51 -10.18
C GLY A 64 3.35 1.74 -11.69
N SER A 65 3.73 0.70 -12.40
CA SER A 65 3.90 0.66 -13.85
C SER A 65 2.78 -0.16 -14.50
N GLY A 66 2.99 -0.63 -15.72
CA GLY A 66 2.09 -1.61 -16.36
C GLY A 66 2.58 -3.05 -16.20
N HIS A 67 3.47 -3.29 -15.24
CA HIS A 67 4.14 -4.56 -14.98
C HIS A 67 4.01 -4.91 -13.50
N ASN A 68 4.47 -6.11 -13.14
CA ASN A 68 4.46 -6.55 -11.74
C ASN A 68 5.47 -5.74 -10.93
N ASP A 69 4.96 -4.96 -9.98
CA ASP A 69 5.75 -4.07 -9.13
C ASP A 69 5.79 -4.53 -7.67
N ILE A 70 6.82 -4.09 -6.95
CA ILE A 70 6.90 -4.16 -5.49
C ILE A 70 6.96 -2.73 -4.98
N LEU A 71 5.87 -2.28 -4.36
CA LEU A 71 5.68 -0.91 -3.93
C LEU A 71 5.68 -0.84 -2.41
N ARG A 72 6.51 0.03 -1.83
CA ARG A 72 6.65 0.17 -0.38
C ARG A 72 6.56 1.64 0.03
N GLY A 73 5.62 1.96 0.93
CA GLY A 73 5.54 3.25 1.60
C GLY A 73 6.52 3.38 2.77
N ASP A 74 6.35 4.42 3.57
CA ASP A 74 7.26 4.73 4.67
C ASP A 74 6.56 4.59 6.03
N SER A 75 6.70 5.58 6.91
CA SER A 75 6.06 5.58 8.24
C SER A 75 4.97 6.64 8.37
N ALA A 76 4.77 7.44 7.32
CA ALA A 76 3.69 8.40 7.19
C ALA A 76 2.51 7.75 6.46
N ALA A 77 1.39 8.47 6.33
CA ALA A 77 0.28 8.02 5.50
C ALA A 77 0.67 8.12 4.01
N ASN A 78 0.65 6.98 3.32
CA ASN A 78 0.98 6.85 1.91
C ASN A 78 -0.28 6.53 1.07
N VAL A 79 -0.28 6.98 -0.18
CA VAL A 79 -1.23 6.57 -1.22
C VAL A 79 -0.45 5.76 -2.25
N ILE A 80 -0.73 4.48 -2.35
CA ILE A 80 -0.02 3.54 -3.22
C ILE A 80 -1.00 2.99 -4.26
N ASN A 81 -0.63 3.05 -5.53
CA ASN A 81 -1.40 2.50 -6.64
C ASN A 81 -0.52 1.56 -7.48
N GLY A 82 -0.85 0.27 -7.55
CA GLY A 82 -0.16 -0.75 -8.36
C GLY A 82 -0.30 -0.53 -9.87
N ALA A 83 -1.44 0.05 -10.29
CA ALA A 83 -1.83 0.28 -11.67
C ALA A 83 -2.19 -1.00 -12.43
N ASN A 84 -1.33 -1.54 -13.31
CA ASN A 84 -1.60 -2.84 -13.93
C ASN A 84 -0.45 -3.78 -13.64
N GLY A 85 -0.75 -5.03 -13.34
CA GLY A 85 0.30 -5.99 -13.03
C GLY A 85 -0.19 -7.10 -12.14
N GLN A 86 0.73 -7.77 -11.47
CA GLN A 86 0.46 -8.52 -10.25
C GLN A 86 1.39 -7.92 -9.21
N ASP A 87 0.84 -7.02 -8.41
CA ASP A 87 1.65 -6.10 -7.62
C ASP A 87 1.71 -6.54 -6.16
N VAL A 88 2.81 -6.21 -5.50
CA VAL A 88 3.00 -6.41 -4.06
C VAL A 88 3.06 -5.04 -3.41
N LEU A 89 2.03 -4.71 -2.64
CA LEU A 89 1.88 -3.41 -2.00
C LEU A 89 2.12 -3.54 -0.50
N LEU A 90 3.08 -2.76 0.01
CA LEU A 90 3.41 -2.63 1.42
C LEU A 90 3.19 -1.17 1.82
N GLY A 91 2.15 -0.88 2.61
CA GLY A 91 1.88 0.47 3.09
C GLY A 91 3.03 1.02 3.95
N GLY A 92 3.49 0.20 4.89
CA GLY A 92 4.43 0.63 5.91
C GLY A 92 3.68 0.95 7.19
N ASN A 93 4.20 1.83 8.03
CA ASN A 93 3.41 2.31 9.17
C ASN A 93 2.62 3.53 8.73
N GLY A 94 1.46 3.76 9.32
CA GLY A 94 0.63 4.90 8.95
C GLY A 94 -0.80 4.43 8.74
N ALA A 95 -1.62 5.32 8.18
CA ALA A 95 -2.94 4.96 7.69
C ALA A 95 -2.90 5.11 6.18
N ASP A 96 -2.65 4.01 5.48
CA ASP A 96 -2.32 4.02 4.06
C ASP A 96 -3.56 3.78 3.20
N THR A 97 -3.54 4.32 1.98
CA THR A 97 -4.53 3.98 0.95
C THR A 97 -3.84 3.18 -0.14
N LEU A 98 -4.15 1.89 -0.19
CA LEU A 98 -3.58 0.92 -1.11
C LEU A 98 -4.60 0.61 -2.21
N THR A 99 -4.16 0.72 -3.46
CA THR A 99 -4.97 0.44 -4.65
C THR A 99 -4.21 -0.55 -5.50
N GLY A 100 -4.72 -1.76 -5.66
CA GLY A 100 -4.05 -2.80 -6.46
C GLY A 100 -4.08 -2.45 -7.93
N GLY A 101 -5.27 -2.06 -8.42
CA GLY A 101 -5.53 -1.80 -9.82
C GLY A 101 -5.96 -3.07 -10.54
N ALA A 102 -5.49 -3.25 -11.77
CA ALA A 102 -5.80 -4.42 -12.57
C ALA A 102 -4.74 -5.50 -12.31
N GLY A 103 -5.16 -6.64 -11.78
CA GLY A 103 -4.20 -7.67 -11.43
C GLY A 103 -4.77 -8.70 -10.49
N ASN A 104 -3.90 -9.61 -10.08
CA ASN A 104 -4.09 -10.34 -8.83
C ASN A 104 -3.02 -9.80 -7.88
N ASP A 105 -3.43 -8.89 -7.02
CA ASP A 105 -2.52 -8.10 -6.21
C ASP A 105 -2.41 -8.63 -4.79
N ARG A 106 -1.29 -8.30 -4.14
CA ARG A 106 -0.99 -8.76 -2.79
C ARG A 106 -0.69 -7.57 -1.90
N PHE A 107 -1.58 -7.34 -0.94
CA PHE A 107 -1.44 -6.32 0.09
C PHE A 107 -0.78 -6.96 1.31
N VAL A 108 0.46 -6.59 1.59
CA VAL A 108 1.27 -7.21 2.65
C VAL A 108 1.31 -6.31 3.87
N PHE A 109 0.96 -6.89 5.01
CA PHE A 109 1.05 -6.24 6.32
C PHE A 109 2.18 -6.89 7.11
N GLU A 110 3.08 -6.07 7.65
CA GLU A 110 4.31 -6.54 8.33
C GLU A 110 4.19 -6.53 9.86
N SER A 111 3.20 -5.82 10.39
CA SER A 111 2.86 -5.75 11.81
C SER A 111 1.41 -5.31 12.01
N ALA A 112 0.87 -5.50 13.21
CA ALA A 112 -0.43 -4.94 13.58
C ALA A 112 -0.43 -3.40 13.44
N ALA A 113 0.69 -2.75 13.73
CA ALA A 113 0.84 -1.30 13.59
C ALA A 113 0.77 -0.84 12.13
N SER A 114 1.40 -1.58 11.20
CA SER A 114 1.33 -1.27 9.77
C SER A 114 -0.06 -1.50 9.18
N ALA A 115 -0.82 -2.45 9.72
CA ALA A 115 -2.18 -2.72 9.26
C ALA A 115 -3.21 -1.71 9.78
N ASN A 116 -2.90 -1.02 10.87
CA ASN A 116 -3.92 -0.30 11.62
C ASN A 116 -4.30 1.03 10.96
N GLY A 117 -5.52 1.10 10.43
CA GLY A 117 -6.05 2.28 9.78
C GLY A 117 -5.87 2.28 8.26
N ASP A 118 -5.27 1.23 7.72
CA ASP A 118 -5.08 1.06 6.28
C ASP A 118 -6.42 0.86 5.56
N LYS A 119 -6.42 1.27 4.29
CA LYS A 119 -7.55 1.16 3.37
C LYS A 119 -7.11 0.53 2.07
N VAL A 120 -7.64 -0.65 1.79
CA VAL A 120 -7.59 -1.25 0.45
C VAL A 120 -8.78 -0.76 -0.35
N SER A 121 -8.52 -0.01 -1.42
CA SER A 121 -9.52 0.83 -2.07
C SER A 121 -10.33 0.15 -3.18
N ASP A 122 -9.81 -0.93 -3.76
CA ASP A 122 -10.35 -1.59 -4.97
C ASP A 122 -10.20 -3.12 -4.97
N PHE A 123 -10.17 -3.76 -3.79
CA PHE A 123 -9.98 -5.21 -3.67
C PHE A 123 -10.89 -6.00 -4.60
N ALA A 124 -10.28 -6.84 -5.43
CA ALA A 124 -10.93 -7.57 -6.51
C ALA A 124 -10.81 -9.10 -6.35
N LEU A 125 -11.40 -9.83 -7.30
CA LEU A 125 -11.29 -11.29 -7.33
C LEU A 125 -9.88 -11.70 -7.73
N GLY A 126 -9.19 -12.43 -6.86
CA GLY A 126 -7.83 -12.93 -7.10
C GLY A 126 -6.82 -12.33 -6.14
N ASP A 127 -7.11 -11.12 -5.65
CA ASP A 127 -6.29 -10.40 -4.69
C ASP A 127 -6.15 -11.15 -3.37
N LYS A 128 -5.10 -10.79 -2.63
CA LYS A 128 -4.75 -11.40 -1.35
C LYS A 128 -4.37 -10.34 -0.33
N LEU A 129 -4.99 -10.42 0.84
CA LEU A 129 -4.50 -9.76 2.05
C LEU A 129 -3.52 -10.72 2.74
N ASP A 130 -2.27 -10.31 2.87
CA ASP A 130 -1.21 -11.16 3.40
C ASP A 130 -0.76 -10.73 4.79
N PHE A 131 -0.94 -11.65 5.73
CA PHE A 131 -0.65 -11.48 7.15
C PHE A 131 0.48 -12.41 7.63
N ARG A 132 1.13 -13.18 6.74
CA ARG A 132 2.18 -14.15 7.11
C ARG A 132 3.40 -13.54 7.79
N SER A 133 3.60 -12.24 7.62
CA SER A 133 4.71 -11.51 8.26
C SER A 133 4.41 -11.11 9.70
N ILE A 134 3.17 -11.32 10.17
CA ILE A 134 2.72 -10.93 11.50
C ILE A 134 2.59 -12.19 12.35
N ASP A 135 3.33 -12.24 13.46
CA ASP A 135 3.10 -13.22 14.51
C ASP A 135 1.89 -12.80 15.37
N PRO A 136 0.76 -13.53 15.31
CA PRO A 136 -0.47 -13.19 16.00
C PRO A 136 -0.40 -13.32 17.53
N SER A 137 0.60 -14.02 18.07
CA SER A 137 0.61 -14.40 19.50
C SER A 137 2.03 -14.45 20.07
N ALA A 138 2.54 -13.28 20.47
CA ALA A 138 3.83 -13.16 21.15
C ALA A 138 3.93 -13.91 22.51
N SER A 139 2.80 -14.42 23.01
CA SER A 139 2.73 -15.22 24.24
C SER A 139 2.97 -16.72 24.04
N THR A 140 2.98 -17.18 22.79
CA THR A 140 3.25 -18.56 22.40
C THR A 140 4.56 -18.65 21.63
N THR A 141 5.31 -19.74 21.79
CA THR A 141 6.57 -19.92 21.08
C THR A 141 6.33 -20.41 19.65
N GLY A 142 7.01 -19.78 18.68
CA GLY A 142 6.94 -20.09 17.25
C GLY A 142 6.02 -19.13 16.50
N ASP A 143 6.07 -19.10 15.18
CA ASP A 143 5.17 -18.27 14.37
C ASP A 143 3.79 -18.95 14.32
N GLN A 144 2.74 -18.26 14.78
CA GLN A 144 1.37 -18.73 14.61
C GLN A 144 0.73 -18.14 13.34
N ALA A 145 -0.25 -18.85 12.79
CA ALA A 145 -1.13 -18.32 11.76
C ALA A 145 -2.39 -17.73 12.40
N PHE A 146 -2.97 -16.71 11.78
CA PHE A 146 -4.26 -16.20 12.21
C PHE A 146 -5.38 -17.23 12.02
N THR A 147 -6.38 -17.16 12.91
CA THR A 147 -7.64 -17.90 12.76
C THR A 147 -8.71 -16.97 12.21
N TRP A 148 -9.19 -17.25 10.99
CA TRP A 148 -10.31 -16.52 10.38
C TRP A 148 -11.66 -16.96 10.95
N LEU A 149 -12.49 -16.00 11.37
CA LEU A 149 -13.79 -16.21 12.01
C LEU A 149 -14.99 -15.78 11.14
N ASP A 150 -14.77 -15.45 9.86
CA ASP A 150 -15.76 -14.79 9.00
C ASP A 150 -16.34 -13.56 9.73
N THR A 151 -17.66 -13.42 9.78
CA THR A 151 -18.35 -12.32 10.46
C THR A 151 -18.52 -12.53 11.97
N GLY A 152 -18.01 -13.64 12.52
CA GLY A 152 -18.11 -13.99 13.93
C GLY A 152 -17.40 -12.98 14.85
N GLY A 153 -17.86 -12.85 16.09
CA GLY A 153 -17.18 -12.05 17.10
C GLY A 153 -15.93 -12.74 17.66
N PHE A 154 -14.97 -11.96 18.15
CA PHE A 154 -13.79 -12.50 18.84
C PHE A 154 -14.19 -13.39 20.02
N THR A 155 -13.59 -14.56 20.11
CA THR A 155 -13.92 -15.54 21.15
C THR A 155 -13.13 -15.32 22.43
N GLY A 156 -12.10 -14.46 22.38
CA GLY A 156 -11.13 -14.21 23.46
C GLY A 156 -9.90 -15.11 23.37
N SER A 157 -9.60 -15.60 22.17
CA SER A 157 -8.32 -16.23 21.86
C SER A 157 -7.50 -15.23 21.06
N ALA A 158 -6.20 -15.13 21.36
CA ALA A 158 -5.28 -14.35 20.56
C ALA A 158 -5.18 -14.88 19.13
N GLY A 159 -4.77 -14.01 18.21
CA GLY A 159 -4.55 -14.34 16.80
C GLY A 159 -5.81 -14.60 16.00
N GLN A 160 -6.89 -13.90 16.31
CA GLN A 160 -8.16 -14.03 15.60
C GLN A 160 -8.34 -12.90 14.60
N LEU A 161 -8.81 -13.24 13.39
CA LEU A 161 -9.24 -12.28 12.39
C LEU A 161 -10.74 -12.44 12.14
N ARG A 162 -11.40 -11.32 11.92
CA ARG A 162 -12.81 -11.29 11.54
C ARG A 162 -13.10 -10.21 10.53
N GLU A 163 -14.20 -10.38 9.83
CA GLU A 163 -14.88 -9.33 9.10
C GLU A 163 -15.95 -8.68 9.98
N TYR A 164 -16.17 -7.39 9.77
CA TYR A 164 -17.45 -6.78 10.07
C TYR A 164 -17.78 -5.69 9.06
N ASN A 165 -19.08 -5.52 8.79
CA ASN A 165 -19.56 -4.43 7.97
C ASN A 165 -20.00 -3.27 8.86
N SER A 166 -19.61 -2.05 8.51
CA SER A 166 -20.11 -0.81 9.11
C SER A 166 -20.53 0.14 7.99
N ASN A 167 -21.82 0.48 7.93
CA ASN A 167 -22.39 1.38 6.92
C ASN A 167 -22.08 0.99 5.45
N GLY A 168 -22.06 -0.31 5.14
CA GLY A 168 -21.78 -0.79 3.78
C GLY A 168 -20.28 -0.87 3.44
N VAL A 169 -19.41 -0.57 4.40
CA VAL A 169 -17.96 -0.72 4.28
C VAL A 169 -17.52 -1.97 5.05
N HIS A 170 -16.68 -2.79 4.44
CA HIS A 170 -16.13 -3.99 5.05
C HIS A 170 -14.82 -3.65 5.76
N TYR A 171 -14.66 -4.21 6.96
CA TYR A 171 -13.46 -4.07 7.77
C TYR A 171 -12.95 -5.45 8.14
N VAL A 172 -11.65 -5.65 8.00
CA VAL A 172 -10.92 -6.78 8.57
C VAL A 172 -10.30 -6.33 9.87
N ALA A 173 -10.60 -7.01 10.97
CA ALA A 173 -10.04 -6.70 12.28
C ALA A 173 -9.32 -7.90 12.86
N GLY A 174 -8.19 -7.63 13.53
CA GLY A 174 -7.41 -8.62 14.26
C GLY A 174 -7.38 -8.37 15.76
N ASP A 175 -7.53 -9.43 16.53
CA ASP A 175 -7.30 -9.49 17.98
C ASP A 175 -6.05 -10.36 18.22
N MET A 176 -4.97 -9.72 18.62
CA MET A 176 -3.63 -10.29 18.81
C MET A 176 -3.41 -10.72 20.27
N ASN A 177 -4.16 -10.16 21.20
CA ASN A 177 -3.90 -10.33 22.64
C ASN A 177 -4.99 -11.16 23.35
N GLY A 178 -6.13 -11.40 22.69
CA GLY A 178 -7.26 -12.20 23.17
C GLY A 178 -8.23 -11.47 24.09
N ASP A 179 -8.17 -10.15 24.20
CA ASP A 179 -9.06 -9.34 25.05
C ASP A 179 -10.44 -9.06 24.43
N LYS A 180 -10.69 -9.56 23.20
CA LYS A 180 -11.91 -9.34 22.41
C LYS A 180 -12.06 -7.93 21.86
N VAL A 181 -11.00 -7.14 21.89
CA VAL A 181 -10.91 -5.83 21.26
C VAL A 181 -10.00 -5.98 20.04
N ALA A 182 -10.33 -5.27 18.96
CA ALA A 182 -9.48 -5.25 17.79
C ALA A 182 -8.20 -4.46 18.11
N ASP A 183 -7.04 -5.08 17.90
CA ASP A 183 -5.73 -4.44 17.97
C ASP A 183 -5.37 -3.70 16.68
N PHE A 184 -5.95 -4.12 15.54
CA PHE A 184 -5.86 -3.40 14.27
C PHE A 184 -7.12 -3.57 13.44
N THR A 185 -7.36 -2.62 12.55
CA THR A 185 -8.45 -2.66 11.56
C THR A 185 -7.99 -2.18 10.20
N ILE A 186 -8.33 -2.92 9.15
CA ILE A 186 -8.12 -2.55 7.75
C ILE A 186 -9.48 -2.37 7.09
N GLN A 187 -9.68 -1.25 6.40
CA GLN A 187 -10.84 -1.02 5.57
C GLN A 187 -10.65 -1.71 4.21
N VAL A 188 -11.62 -2.51 3.77
CA VAL A 188 -11.59 -3.17 2.47
C VAL A 188 -12.79 -2.75 1.65
N LEU A 189 -12.53 -2.23 0.45
CA LEU A 189 -13.55 -1.85 -0.52
C LEU A 189 -13.38 -2.70 -1.79
N GLY A 190 -14.40 -2.75 -2.64
CA GLY A 190 -14.36 -3.47 -3.91
C GLY A 190 -14.97 -4.88 -3.85
N LYS A 191 -14.93 -5.53 -2.67
CA LYS A 191 -15.54 -6.84 -2.44
C LYS A 191 -16.34 -6.89 -1.14
N SER A 192 -17.55 -7.45 -1.21
CA SER A 192 -18.46 -7.57 -0.05
C SER A 192 -18.42 -8.93 0.66
N ASP A 193 -17.82 -9.94 0.03
CA ASP A 193 -17.89 -11.33 0.48
C ASP A 193 -16.47 -11.88 0.71
N LEU A 194 -15.76 -11.27 1.66
CA LEU A 194 -14.42 -11.75 2.04
C LEU A 194 -14.53 -13.14 2.67
N ASN A 195 -13.67 -14.04 2.24
CA ASN A 195 -13.62 -15.41 2.77
C ASN A 195 -12.18 -15.86 2.94
N SER A 196 -11.97 -17.01 3.58
CA SER A 196 -10.63 -17.56 3.84
C SER A 196 -9.70 -17.62 2.63
N ALA A 197 -10.20 -17.74 1.40
CA ALA A 197 -9.36 -17.76 0.21
C ALA A 197 -8.79 -16.39 -0.18
N ASP A 198 -9.32 -15.29 0.36
CA ASP A 198 -8.82 -13.92 0.13
C ASP A 198 -7.62 -13.57 1.03
N PHE A 199 -7.23 -14.49 1.92
CA PHE A 199 -6.20 -14.25 2.91
C PHE A 199 -5.02 -15.21 2.75
N LEU A 200 -3.85 -14.72 3.14
CA LEU A 200 -2.65 -15.54 3.35
C LEU A 200 -2.25 -15.43 4.82
N PHE A 201 -2.22 -16.57 5.50
CA PHE A 201 -1.82 -16.74 6.90
C PHE A 201 -0.63 -17.68 7.00
#